data_AF-A0A928S3H0-F1
#
_entry.id   AF-A0A928S3H0-F1
#
_cell.length_a   1.000
_cell.length_b   1.000
_cell.length_c   1.000
_cell.angle_alpha   90.00
_cell.angle_beta   90.00
_cell.angle_gamma   90.00
#
_symmetry.space_group_name_H-M   'P 1'
#
loop_
_entity.id
_entity.type
_entity.pdbx_description
1 polymer ?
#
loop_
_entity_poly.entity_id
_entity_poly.type
_entity_poly.pdbx_seq_one_letter_code
_entity_poly.pdbx_strand_id
1 'polypeptide(L)'
;MSAGPGGRESVIGAACWRGLGCGRTRVVGLLGALVIVCASTSAAAQASFGRSKSLADTRLELPSAAQVADVLLLREYNTRVVVIGTMLLGLGAGVIGTFLLLRKRALMGDALSHATLPGIALAFIVMTRFGGSGKSLPGLLLGATIFGGIGVACVLLIRGATRLKEDTALGIVLSVFFGLGVSLLGVIQKMDTGSAAGLESFIYGKTASMLVSDAKLIAGAAALTVVGCVVFYKEFSLLCFDESFARSQGWPRLLLDGVMMAMVVMITVIGLGAVGLILMIALLVIPPAAARFWSHRLGPTVLIAGGIGAVSGWVGASVSALAARLPAGAIIVLTAASAFVLSMIFGVRRGVLVRAVEQWRLRRSVARQHLLRAMYEAEESGAAAAGVGEGALLRARTWSRRALRGGLRRARSAGEIEPGDAGRWRLTEAGRAAAARVVRNHRLWELYLVTHADIAPSHVDRDADELEHVLGAAMVEELELLLVRDESRAVVPASPHAL
;
A
#
# COMPACT_ATOMS: atom_id res chain seq x y z
N MET A 1 44.20 22.25 -3.18
CA MET A 1 43.02 22.65 -3.98
C MET A 1 41.98 21.55 -3.88
N SER A 2 40.84 21.90 -3.27
CA SER A 2 39.53 21.22 -3.16
C SER A 2 39.44 19.69 -3.06
N ALA A 3 39.27 19.20 -1.83
CA ALA A 3 38.45 18.02 -1.53
C ALA A 3 37.15 18.50 -0.88
N GLY A 4 36.00 18.18 -1.47
CA GLY A 4 34.68 18.52 -0.94
C GLY A 4 34.02 17.30 -0.26
N PRO A 5 33.42 17.44 0.93
CA PRO A 5 32.53 16.42 1.50
C PRO A 5 31.10 16.69 1.01
N GLY A 6 30.26 15.73 0.67
CA GLY A 6 30.06 14.46 1.36
C GLY A 6 29.03 14.67 2.48
N GLY A 7 27.74 14.50 2.17
CA GLY A 7 26.67 14.37 3.18
C GLY A 7 25.62 15.48 3.25
N ARG A 8 24.70 15.57 2.28
CA ARG A 8 23.48 16.43 2.38
C ARG A 8 22.22 15.83 1.71
N GLU A 9 22.01 14.51 1.75
CA GLU A 9 20.80 13.91 1.12
C GLU A 9 19.82 13.18 2.07
N SER A 10 20.08 13.11 3.39
CA SER A 10 19.22 12.32 4.29
C SER A 10 18.05 13.08 4.97
N VAL A 11 17.91 14.41 4.79
CA VAL A 11 16.97 15.21 5.62
C VAL A 11 15.79 15.86 4.86
N ILE A 12 15.82 15.92 3.53
CA ILE A 12 14.80 16.71 2.77
C ILE A 12 13.50 15.92 2.48
N GLY A 13 13.47 14.60 2.70
CA GLY A 13 12.28 13.76 2.44
C GLY A 13 11.07 13.98 3.36
N ALA A 14 11.23 14.71 4.48
CA ALA A 14 10.17 14.90 5.47
C ALA A 14 9.40 16.24 5.33
N ALA A 15 9.86 17.17 4.50
CA ALA A 15 9.31 18.53 4.44
C ALA A 15 8.16 18.70 3.42
N CYS A 16 8.02 17.83 2.42
CA CYS A 16 7.08 18.03 1.30
C CYS A 16 5.63 17.57 1.56
N TRP A 17 5.21 17.37 2.81
CA TRP A 17 3.81 17.01 3.16
C TRP A 17 3.16 17.91 4.22
N ARG A 18 3.82 18.99 4.64
CA ARG A 18 3.29 19.95 5.64
C ARG A 18 2.19 20.88 5.12
N GLY A 19 1.68 20.66 3.91
CA GLY A 19 0.59 21.46 3.30
C GLY A 19 -0.84 20.92 3.48
N LEU A 20 -1.04 19.76 4.11
CA LEU A 20 -2.39 19.15 4.22
C LEU A 20 -2.86 19.04 5.68
N GLY A 21 -3.22 20.19 6.25
CA GLY A 21 -4.01 20.32 7.49
C GLY A 21 -5.46 19.78 7.40
N CYS A 22 -5.75 18.90 6.44
CA CYS A 22 -7.10 18.41 6.12
C CYS A 22 -7.12 16.87 5.94
N GLY A 23 -6.38 16.13 6.78
CA GLY A 23 -6.24 14.67 6.66
C GLY A 23 -7.27 13.84 7.44
N ARG A 24 -7.88 14.39 8.50
CA ARG A 24 -8.74 13.61 9.42
C ARG A 24 -10.12 13.30 8.83
N THR A 25 -10.65 14.21 8.02
CA THR A 25 -11.93 14.03 7.30
C THR A 25 -11.75 13.29 5.98
N ARG A 26 -10.59 13.41 5.32
CA ARG A 26 -10.34 12.70 4.06
C ARG A 26 -10.15 11.19 4.24
N VAL A 27 -9.46 10.72 5.27
CA VAL A 27 -9.24 9.27 5.47
C VAL A 27 -10.50 8.57 6.00
N VAL A 28 -11.24 9.19 6.92
CA VAL A 28 -12.53 8.67 7.40
C VAL A 28 -13.60 8.78 6.31
N GLY A 29 -13.59 9.86 5.54
CA GLY A 29 -14.43 10.03 4.34
C GLY A 29 -14.09 9.03 3.24
N LEU A 30 -12.82 8.66 3.05
CA LEU A 30 -12.39 7.61 2.11
C LEU A 30 -12.80 6.21 2.58
N LEU A 31 -12.71 5.91 3.88
CA LEU A 31 -13.19 4.64 4.43
C LEU A 31 -14.72 4.52 4.34
N GLY A 32 -15.45 5.61 4.64
CA GLY A 32 -16.90 5.69 4.42
C GLY A 32 -17.27 5.56 2.94
N ALA A 33 -16.55 6.25 2.05
CA ALA A 33 -16.75 6.15 0.61
C ALA A 33 -16.40 4.77 0.06
N LEU A 34 -15.37 4.07 0.56
CA LEU A 34 -15.02 2.72 0.11
C LEU A 34 -16.08 1.70 0.52
N VAL A 35 -16.63 1.83 1.74
CA VAL A 35 -17.74 0.99 2.21
C VAL A 35 -19.02 1.27 1.42
N ILE A 36 -19.30 2.54 1.10
CA ILE A 36 -20.44 2.93 0.26
C ILE A 36 -20.24 2.49 -1.20
N VAL A 37 -19.02 2.56 -1.74
CA VAL A 37 -18.69 2.08 -3.10
C VAL A 37 -18.83 0.56 -3.16
N CYS A 38 -18.31 -0.20 -2.17
CA CYS A 38 -18.56 -1.64 -2.08
C CYS A 38 -20.06 -1.98 -1.97
N ALA A 39 -20.85 -1.15 -1.28
CA ALA A 39 -22.30 -1.32 -1.16
C ALA A 39 -23.10 -0.82 -2.37
N SER A 40 -22.50 -0.07 -3.31
CA SER A 40 -23.15 0.47 -4.52
C SER A 40 -22.67 -0.20 -5.81
N THR A 41 -21.49 -0.81 -5.83
CA THR A 41 -21.04 -1.66 -6.95
C THR A 41 -21.82 -2.97 -7.05
N SER A 42 -22.47 -3.40 -5.98
CA SER A 42 -23.49 -4.46 -6.01
C SER A 42 -24.73 -4.08 -6.84
N ALA A 43 -25.05 -2.79 -6.95
CA ALA A 43 -26.16 -2.29 -7.77
C ALA A 43 -25.75 -2.06 -9.24
N ALA A 44 -24.48 -1.69 -9.51
CA ALA A 44 -24.00 -1.47 -10.88
C ALA A 44 -23.71 -2.78 -11.66
N ALA A 45 -23.34 -3.87 -10.96
CA ALA A 45 -23.15 -5.20 -11.57
C ALA A 45 -24.47 -5.84 -12.09
N GLN A 46 -25.63 -5.28 -11.73
CA GLN A 46 -26.94 -5.74 -12.20
C GLN A 46 -27.33 -5.17 -13.57
N ALA A 47 -26.60 -4.18 -14.11
CA ALA A 47 -27.02 -3.46 -15.32
C ALA A 47 -26.61 -4.14 -16.64
N SER A 48 -25.73 -5.16 -16.63
CA SER A 48 -25.25 -5.83 -17.87
C SER A 48 -25.76 -7.26 -18.07
N PHE A 49 -26.60 -7.79 -17.18
CA PHE A 49 -27.18 -9.12 -17.33
C PHE A 49 -28.59 -9.03 -17.93
N GLY A 50 -28.70 -9.43 -19.20
CA GLY A 50 -29.98 -9.56 -19.89
C GLY A 50 -30.97 -10.42 -19.10
N ARG A 51 -32.21 -9.90 -19.02
CA ARG A 51 -33.44 -10.48 -18.45
C ARG A 51 -33.38 -11.99 -18.14
N SER A 52 -33.22 -12.34 -16.86
CA SER A 52 -34.01 -13.43 -16.28
C SER A 52 -34.07 -13.35 -14.74
N LYS A 53 -35.30 -13.07 -14.27
CA LYS A 53 -35.87 -13.27 -12.92
C LYS A 53 -35.32 -12.45 -11.74
N SER A 54 -36.31 -11.97 -10.97
CA SER A 54 -36.26 -11.08 -9.80
C SER A 54 -35.19 -11.42 -8.76
N LEU A 55 -34.45 -10.40 -8.32
CA LEU A 55 -33.40 -10.45 -7.29
C LEU A 55 -33.95 -10.60 -5.86
N ALA A 56 -35.27 -10.58 -5.67
CA ALA A 56 -35.91 -10.65 -4.37
C ALA A 56 -36.10 -12.08 -3.83
N ASP A 57 -35.79 -13.12 -4.61
CA ASP A 57 -36.06 -14.53 -4.26
C ASP A 57 -34.80 -15.32 -3.89
N THR A 58 -33.70 -14.63 -3.59
CA THR A 58 -32.46 -15.26 -3.12
C THR A 58 -32.55 -15.48 -1.61
N ARG A 59 -33.22 -16.54 -1.17
CA ARG A 59 -33.04 -17.02 0.21
C ARG A 59 -31.57 -17.40 0.37
N LEU A 60 -30.81 -16.58 1.08
CA LEU A 60 -29.50 -16.92 1.64
C LEU A 60 -29.75 -18.02 2.68
N GLU A 61 -29.91 -19.26 2.22
CA GLU A 61 -29.84 -20.43 3.10
C GLU A 61 -28.41 -20.47 3.65
N LEU A 62 -28.27 -20.11 4.92
CA LEU A 62 -26.99 -20.21 5.62
C LEU A 62 -26.55 -21.68 5.57
N PRO A 63 -25.36 -21.98 5.03
CA PRO A 63 -24.91 -23.35 4.86
C PRO A 63 -24.84 -24.04 6.23
N SER A 64 -25.30 -25.29 6.28
CA SER A 64 -25.21 -26.11 7.49
C SER A 64 -23.74 -26.30 7.89
N ALA A 65 -23.47 -26.45 9.20
CA ALA A 65 -22.10 -26.63 9.70
C ALA A 65 -21.39 -27.85 9.08
N ALA A 66 -22.16 -28.87 8.66
CA ALA A 66 -21.67 -30.03 7.92
C ALA A 66 -21.21 -29.67 6.49
N GLN A 67 -21.96 -28.84 5.76
CA GLN A 67 -21.57 -28.35 4.43
C GLN A 67 -20.31 -27.46 4.49
N VAL A 68 -20.21 -26.62 5.53
CA VAL A 68 -19.01 -25.82 5.78
C VAL A 68 -17.81 -26.73 6.03
N ALA A 69 -17.98 -27.79 6.85
CA ALA A 69 -16.94 -28.78 7.09
C ALA A 69 -16.56 -29.55 5.82
N ASP A 70 -17.51 -29.98 4.98
CA ASP A 70 -17.22 -30.74 3.75
C ASP A 70 -16.46 -29.91 2.69
N VAL A 71 -16.75 -28.61 2.60
CA VAL A 71 -16.00 -27.67 1.72
C VAL A 71 -14.61 -27.37 2.29
N LEU A 72 -14.48 -27.13 3.60
CA LEU A 72 -13.18 -26.94 4.26
C LEU A 72 -12.32 -28.21 4.23
N LEU A 73 -12.94 -29.38 4.29
CA LEU A 73 -12.28 -30.70 4.20
C LEU A 73 -12.05 -31.16 2.75
N LEU A 74 -12.40 -30.34 1.74
CA LEU A 74 -12.18 -30.61 0.32
C LEU A 74 -12.71 -31.98 -0.13
N ARG A 75 -13.85 -32.41 0.41
CA ARG A 75 -14.43 -33.74 0.11
C ARG A 75 -14.97 -33.84 -1.30
N GLU A 76 -15.52 -32.77 -1.84
CA GLU A 76 -15.99 -32.74 -3.22
C GLU A 76 -14.83 -32.55 -4.21
N TYR A 77 -14.81 -33.40 -5.24
CA TYR A 77 -13.74 -33.43 -6.23
C TYR A 77 -13.57 -32.10 -6.98
N ASN A 78 -14.66 -31.51 -7.48
CA ASN A 78 -14.60 -30.25 -8.24
C ASN A 78 -14.13 -29.09 -7.36
N THR A 79 -14.66 -28.99 -6.14
CA THR A 79 -14.27 -27.96 -5.16
C THR A 79 -12.78 -28.05 -4.83
N ARG A 80 -12.25 -29.26 -4.64
CA ARG A 80 -10.82 -29.47 -4.39
C ARG A 80 -9.95 -28.98 -5.55
N VAL A 81 -10.33 -29.28 -6.79
CA VAL A 81 -9.59 -28.88 -7.98
C VAL A 81 -9.58 -27.36 -8.11
N VAL A 82 -10.75 -26.72 -7.98
CA VAL A 82 -10.90 -25.26 -8.05
C VAL A 82 -10.07 -24.56 -6.97
N VAL A 83 -10.23 -24.98 -5.72
CA VAL A 83 -9.55 -24.38 -4.56
C VAL A 83 -8.03 -24.49 -4.68
N ILE A 84 -7.50 -25.66 -5.03
CA ILE A 84 -6.04 -25.84 -5.18
C ILE A 84 -5.52 -25.02 -6.35
N GLY A 85 -6.23 -25.00 -7.49
CA GLY A 85 -5.81 -24.22 -8.65
C GLY A 85 -5.80 -22.72 -8.37
N THR A 86 -6.85 -22.16 -7.78
CA THR A 86 -6.90 -20.71 -7.45
C THR A 86 -5.91 -20.33 -6.35
N MET A 87 -5.67 -21.21 -5.37
CA MET A 87 -4.66 -21.00 -4.33
C MET A 87 -3.25 -20.93 -4.94
N LEU A 88 -2.89 -21.89 -5.81
CA LEU A 88 -1.57 -21.91 -6.46
C LEU A 88 -1.41 -20.74 -7.43
N LEU A 89 -2.46 -20.40 -8.18
CA LEU A 89 -2.47 -19.24 -9.06
C LEU A 89 -2.24 -17.95 -8.28
N GLY A 90 -2.98 -17.76 -7.18
CA GLY A 90 -2.83 -16.60 -6.31
C GLY A 90 -1.44 -16.52 -5.67
N LEU A 91 -0.84 -17.65 -5.32
CA LEU A 91 0.53 -17.72 -4.81
C LEU A 91 1.53 -17.25 -5.87
N GLY A 92 1.49 -17.83 -7.06
CA GLY A 92 2.39 -17.47 -8.16
C GLY A 92 2.23 -16.01 -8.60
N ALA A 93 0.98 -15.56 -8.78
CA ALA A 93 0.64 -14.20 -9.16
C ALA A 93 1.07 -13.18 -8.09
N GLY A 94 0.87 -13.48 -6.80
CA GLY A 94 1.32 -12.61 -5.71
C GLY A 94 2.85 -12.49 -5.63
N VAL A 95 3.57 -13.59 -5.87
CA VAL A 95 5.04 -13.59 -5.88
C VAL A 95 5.59 -12.73 -7.01
N ILE A 96 5.22 -13.00 -8.26
CA ILE A 96 5.73 -12.24 -9.41
C ILE A 96 5.18 -10.80 -9.44
N GLY A 97 3.94 -10.62 -9.00
CA GLY A 97 3.28 -9.32 -8.87
C GLY A 97 4.02 -8.38 -7.91
N THR A 98 4.73 -8.92 -6.92
CA THR A 98 5.58 -8.13 -6.02
C THR A 98 6.69 -7.40 -6.76
N PHE A 99 7.35 -8.07 -7.70
CA PHE A 99 8.39 -7.46 -8.52
C PHE A 99 7.82 -6.43 -9.52
N LEU A 100 6.64 -6.69 -10.09
CA LEU A 100 5.92 -5.70 -10.91
C LEU A 100 5.61 -4.43 -10.12
N LEU A 101 5.04 -4.58 -8.93
CA LEU A 101 4.68 -3.46 -8.08
C LEU A 101 5.91 -2.64 -7.68
N LEU A 102 7.02 -3.31 -7.34
CA LEU A 102 8.29 -2.66 -7.01
C LEU A 102 8.85 -1.83 -8.17
N ARG A 103 8.69 -2.32 -9.40
CA ARG A 103 9.06 -1.60 -10.63
C ARG A 103 8.10 -0.50 -11.02
N LYS A 104 7.02 -0.26 -10.27
CA LYS A 104 5.93 0.67 -10.63
C LYS A 104 5.20 0.25 -11.92
N ARG A 105 5.20 -1.04 -12.24
CA ARG A 105 4.56 -1.63 -13.43
C ARG A 105 3.30 -2.43 -13.09
N ALA A 106 2.58 -2.03 -12.06
CA ALA A 106 1.39 -2.76 -11.60
C ALA A 106 0.31 -2.88 -12.70
N LEU A 107 0.20 -1.89 -13.60
CA LEU A 107 -0.73 -1.89 -14.73
C LEU A 107 -0.26 -2.72 -15.94
N MET A 108 0.95 -3.29 -15.89
CA MET A 108 1.44 -4.15 -16.98
C MET A 108 0.54 -5.38 -17.14
N GLY A 109 0.05 -5.97 -16.04
CA GLY A 109 -0.86 -7.13 -16.12
C GLY A 109 -2.17 -6.83 -16.89
N ASP A 110 -2.67 -5.60 -16.79
CA ASP A 110 -3.85 -5.14 -17.52
C ASP A 110 -3.56 -5.00 -19.02
N ALA A 111 -2.48 -4.28 -19.36
CA ALA A 111 -2.02 -4.14 -20.75
C ALA A 111 -1.77 -5.50 -21.41
N LEU A 112 -1.17 -6.46 -20.68
CA LEU A 112 -0.94 -7.81 -21.19
C LEU A 112 -2.23 -8.58 -21.43
N SER A 113 -3.18 -8.50 -20.50
CA SER A 113 -4.45 -9.20 -20.65
C SER A 113 -5.20 -8.72 -21.90
N HIS A 114 -5.20 -7.41 -22.16
CA HIS A 114 -5.78 -6.86 -23.39
C HIS A 114 -4.94 -7.11 -24.64
N ALA A 115 -3.61 -7.20 -24.52
CA ALA A 115 -2.73 -7.62 -25.61
C ALA A 115 -2.99 -9.06 -26.06
N THR A 116 -3.45 -9.94 -25.16
CA THR A 116 -3.73 -11.34 -25.50
C THR A 116 -5.03 -11.52 -26.29
N LEU A 117 -6.01 -10.62 -26.15
CA LEU A 117 -7.32 -10.68 -26.83
C LEU A 117 -7.21 -10.80 -28.36
N PRO A 118 -6.50 -9.90 -29.08
CA PRO A 118 -6.33 -10.02 -30.53
C PRO A 118 -5.58 -11.32 -30.91
N GLY A 119 -4.69 -11.83 -30.06
CA GLY A 119 -3.99 -13.09 -30.29
C GLY A 119 -4.93 -14.30 -30.27
N ILE A 120 -5.83 -14.36 -29.29
CA ILE A 120 -6.84 -15.42 -29.18
C ILE A 120 -7.78 -15.37 -30.39
N ALA A 121 -8.24 -14.17 -30.76
CA ALA A 121 -9.12 -13.96 -31.89
C ALA A 121 -8.45 -14.36 -33.22
N LEU A 122 -7.21 -13.93 -33.44
CA LEU A 122 -6.48 -14.27 -34.66
C LEU A 122 -6.15 -15.77 -34.72
N ALA A 123 -5.75 -16.39 -33.61
CA ALA A 123 -5.51 -17.83 -33.56
C ALA A 123 -6.77 -18.64 -33.88
N PHE A 124 -7.94 -18.19 -33.41
CA PHE A 124 -9.22 -18.78 -33.78
C PHE A 124 -9.47 -18.70 -35.29
N ILE A 125 -9.33 -17.51 -35.90
CA ILE A 125 -9.55 -17.30 -37.34
C ILE A 125 -8.57 -18.14 -38.19
N VAL A 126 -7.30 -18.21 -37.79
CA VAL A 126 -6.29 -19.00 -38.49
C VAL A 126 -6.68 -20.49 -38.41
N MET A 127 -7.01 -21.00 -37.22
CA MET A 127 -7.38 -22.41 -37.06
C MET A 127 -8.65 -22.80 -37.81
N THR A 128 -9.67 -21.93 -37.84
CA THR A 128 -10.90 -22.20 -38.61
C THR A 128 -10.62 -22.17 -40.12
N ARG A 129 -9.73 -21.29 -40.60
CA ARG A 129 -9.33 -21.24 -42.01
C ARG A 129 -8.54 -22.48 -42.45
N PHE A 130 -7.73 -23.06 -41.56
CA PHE A 130 -6.97 -24.30 -41.83
C PHE A 130 -7.80 -25.59 -41.62
N GLY A 131 -9.14 -25.49 -41.49
CA GLY A 131 -10.03 -26.65 -41.39
C GLY A 131 -10.07 -27.32 -40.02
N GLY A 132 -9.47 -26.71 -38.99
CA GLY A 132 -9.56 -27.17 -37.61
C GLY A 132 -10.88 -26.73 -36.95
N SER A 133 -11.23 -27.36 -35.82
CA SER A 133 -12.42 -27.01 -35.03
C SER A 133 -12.38 -25.62 -34.37
N GLY A 134 -11.31 -24.84 -34.58
CA GLY A 134 -11.09 -23.50 -33.99
C GLY A 134 -10.92 -23.47 -32.46
N LYS A 135 -11.29 -24.55 -31.77
CA LYS A 135 -11.48 -24.63 -30.31
C LYS A 135 -10.33 -25.27 -29.56
N SER A 136 -9.17 -25.44 -30.20
CA SER A 136 -8.03 -26.07 -29.53
C SER A 136 -7.46 -25.12 -28.47
N LEU A 137 -7.61 -25.50 -27.20
CA LEU A 137 -7.09 -24.74 -26.06
C LEU A 137 -5.58 -24.43 -26.21
N PRO A 138 -4.73 -25.37 -26.66
CA PRO A 138 -3.31 -25.08 -26.88
C PRO A 138 -3.09 -24.03 -27.98
N GLY A 139 -3.86 -24.05 -29.07
CA GLY A 139 -3.74 -23.09 -30.15
C GLY A 139 -4.15 -21.67 -29.74
N LEU A 140 -5.22 -21.55 -28.95
CA LEU A 140 -5.66 -20.26 -28.41
C LEU A 140 -4.65 -19.69 -27.41
N LEU A 141 -4.10 -20.52 -26.52
CA LEU A 141 -3.05 -20.12 -25.57
C LEU A 141 -1.74 -19.72 -26.28
N LEU A 142 -1.40 -20.39 -27.38
CA LEU A 142 -0.24 -20.04 -28.19
C LEU A 142 -0.43 -18.67 -28.87
N GLY A 143 -1.61 -18.42 -29.45
CA GLY A 143 -1.97 -17.09 -29.98
C GLY A 143 -1.92 -15.99 -28.92
N ALA A 144 -2.49 -16.25 -27.75
CA ALA A 144 -2.44 -15.35 -26.59
C ALA A 144 -1.00 -15.05 -26.17
N THR A 145 -0.14 -16.07 -26.08
CA THR A 145 1.25 -15.92 -25.66
C THR A 145 2.06 -15.12 -26.67
N ILE A 146 1.90 -15.39 -27.96
CA ILE A 146 2.60 -14.64 -29.03
C ILE A 146 2.21 -13.16 -28.96
N PHE A 147 0.92 -12.85 -28.98
CA PHE A 147 0.47 -11.45 -28.96
C PHE A 147 0.74 -10.76 -27.62
N GLY A 148 0.67 -11.48 -26.49
CA GLY A 148 1.11 -10.96 -25.20
C GLY A 148 2.61 -10.60 -25.21
N GLY A 149 3.44 -11.46 -25.81
CA GLY A 149 4.87 -11.19 -26.03
C GLY A 149 5.13 -10.01 -26.96
N ILE A 150 4.37 -9.88 -28.05
CA ILE A 150 4.41 -8.69 -28.93
C ILE A 150 4.01 -7.44 -28.14
N GLY A 151 2.98 -7.51 -27.29
CA GLY A 151 2.59 -6.43 -26.39
C GLY A 151 3.74 -5.98 -25.48
N VAL A 152 4.41 -6.92 -24.80
CA VAL A 152 5.62 -6.63 -24.00
C VAL A 152 6.69 -5.97 -24.86
N ALA A 153 6.98 -6.54 -26.02
CA ALA A 153 8.01 -6.04 -26.93
C ALA A 153 7.70 -4.60 -27.37
N CYS A 154 6.45 -4.29 -27.72
CA CYS A 154 6.01 -2.95 -28.05
C CYS A 154 6.23 -1.97 -26.89
N VAL A 155 5.86 -2.34 -25.66
CA VAL A 155 6.09 -1.49 -24.48
C VAL A 155 7.58 -1.24 -24.26
N LEU A 156 8.41 -2.28 -24.35
CA LEU A 156 9.87 -2.17 -24.20
C LEU A 156 10.51 -1.32 -25.30
N LEU A 157 10.06 -1.48 -26.54
CA LEU A 157 10.54 -0.70 -27.69
C LEU A 157 10.15 0.78 -27.56
N ILE A 158 8.91 1.08 -27.20
CA ILE A 158 8.46 2.47 -26.98
C ILE A 158 9.28 3.10 -25.87
N ARG A 159 9.48 2.40 -24.74
CA ARG A 159 10.29 2.89 -23.63
C ARG A 159 11.76 3.09 -24.00
N GLY A 160 12.32 2.21 -24.84
CA GLY A 160 13.72 2.27 -25.24
C GLY A 160 14.02 3.30 -26.34
N ALA A 161 13.09 3.48 -27.27
CA ALA A 161 13.25 4.37 -28.43
C ALA A 161 12.73 5.78 -28.18
N THR A 162 11.86 6.00 -27.18
CA THR A 162 11.24 7.30 -26.91
C THR A 162 11.49 7.78 -25.49
N ARG A 163 11.23 9.07 -25.22
CA ARG A 163 11.28 9.67 -23.87
C ARG A 163 9.93 9.62 -23.14
N LEU A 164 9.00 8.79 -23.60
CA LEU A 164 7.67 8.67 -23.00
C LEU A 164 7.72 8.00 -21.64
N LYS A 165 6.81 8.41 -20.74
CA LYS A 165 6.62 7.74 -19.45
C LYS A 165 6.07 6.33 -19.67
N GLU A 166 6.45 5.41 -18.79
CA GLU A 166 6.04 4.01 -18.87
C GLU A 166 4.53 3.83 -18.86
N ASP A 167 3.81 4.57 -18.01
CA ASP A 167 2.34 4.56 -17.97
C ASP A 167 1.71 4.99 -19.30
N THR A 168 2.34 5.92 -20.03
CA THR A 168 1.88 6.36 -21.34
C THR A 168 2.09 5.28 -22.40
N ALA A 169 3.24 4.60 -22.38
CA ALA A 169 3.51 3.48 -23.28
C ALA A 169 2.52 2.33 -23.04
N LEU A 170 2.24 2.01 -21.78
CA LEU A 170 1.22 1.02 -21.40
C LEU A 170 -0.16 1.42 -21.92
N GLY A 171 -0.57 2.67 -21.74
CA GLY A 171 -1.86 3.17 -22.23
C GLY A 171 -2.01 3.07 -23.75
N ILE A 172 -0.98 3.43 -24.51
CA ILE A 172 -0.99 3.32 -25.98
C ILE A 172 -1.16 1.86 -26.42
N VAL A 173 -0.33 0.97 -25.87
CA VAL A 173 -0.37 -0.46 -26.22
C VAL A 173 -1.72 -1.07 -25.82
N LEU A 174 -2.21 -0.77 -24.62
CA LEU A 174 -3.52 -1.18 -24.14
C LEU A 174 -4.63 -0.77 -25.13
N SER A 175 -4.72 0.52 -25.49
CA SER A 175 -5.77 1.01 -26.38
C SER A 175 -5.72 0.40 -27.78
N VAL A 176 -4.53 0.26 -28.38
CA VAL A 176 -4.37 -0.28 -29.72
C VAL A 176 -4.73 -1.77 -29.77
N PHE A 177 -4.18 -2.57 -28.84
CA PHE A 177 -4.44 -4.01 -28.83
C PHE A 177 -5.88 -4.32 -28.42
N PHE A 178 -6.47 -3.54 -27.50
CA PHE A 178 -7.86 -3.70 -27.14
C PHE A 178 -8.78 -3.38 -28.33
N GLY A 179 -8.58 -2.25 -29.01
CA GLY A 179 -9.35 -1.88 -30.20
C GLY A 179 -9.21 -2.92 -31.31
N LEU A 180 -7.99 -3.42 -31.55
CA LEU A 180 -7.73 -4.50 -32.47
C LEU A 180 -8.49 -5.77 -32.06
N GLY A 181 -8.36 -6.22 -30.81
CA GLY A 181 -9.01 -7.42 -30.29
C GLY A 181 -10.54 -7.37 -30.40
N VAL A 182 -11.16 -6.25 -30.03
CA VAL A 182 -12.62 -6.05 -30.15
C VAL A 182 -13.04 -6.03 -31.62
N SER A 183 -12.28 -5.40 -32.51
CA SER A 183 -12.59 -5.41 -33.95
C SER A 183 -12.54 -6.81 -34.56
N LEU A 184 -11.52 -7.61 -34.20
CA LEU A 184 -11.39 -9.01 -34.62
C LEU A 184 -12.52 -9.87 -34.04
N LEU A 185 -12.91 -9.65 -32.79
CA LEU A 185 -14.04 -10.35 -32.18
C LEU A 185 -15.35 -10.04 -32.91
N GLY A 186 -15.56 -8.77 -33.30
CA GLY A 186 -16.72 -8.37 -34.12
C GLY A 186 -16.74 -8.99 -35.51
N VAL A 187 -15.58 -9.30 -36.10
CA VAL A 187 -15.48 -10.09 -37.33
C VAL A 187 -15.86 -11.54 -37.07
N ILE A 188 -15.34 -12.15 -36.01
CA ILE A 188 -15.64 -13.55 -35.64
C ILE A 188 -17.14 -13.74 -35.42
N GLN A 189 -17.81 -12.82 -34.72
CA GLN A 189 -19.24 -12.88 -34.45
C GLN A 189 -20.12 -12.90 -35.71
N LYS A 190 -19.61 -12.41 -36.86
CA LYS A 190 -20.30 -12.44 -38.15
C LYS A 190 -20.05 -13.73 -38.94
N MET A 191 -19.11 -14.56 -38.52
CA MET A 191 -18.86 -15.87 -39.14
C MET A 191 -19.86 -16.90 -38.62
N ASP A 192 -20.27 -17.85 -39.45
CA ASP A 192 -21.23 -18.91 -39.07
C ASP A 192 -20.74 -19.76 -37.87
N THR A 193 -19.42 -19.86 -37.70
CA THR A 193 -18.75 -20.56 -36.58
C THR A 193 -18.51 -19.68 -35.34
N GLY A 194 -18.85 -18.39 -35.40
CA GLY A 194 -18.45 -17.37 -34.43
C GLY A 194 -19.15 -17.46 -33.07
N SER A 195 -20.48 -17.55 -33.07
CA SER A 195 -21.28 -17.62 -31.85
C SER A 195 -21.03 -18.89 -31.04
N ALA A 196 -20.59 -19.98 -31.70
CA ALA A 196 -20.28 -21.26 -31.08
C ALA A 196 -18.85 -21.35 -30.49
N ALA A 197 -18.01 -20.34 -30.68
CA ALA A 197 -16.60 -20.38 -30.29
C ALA A 197 -16.39 -20.34 -28.75
N GLY A 198 -17.31 -19.74 -28.00
CA GLY A 198 -17.21 -19.63 -26.54
C GLY A 198 -16.06 -18.72 -26.05
N LEU A 199 -15.64 -17.76 -26.87
CA LEU A 199 -14.56 -16.82 -26.51
C LEU A 199 -14.92 -15.95 -25.29
N GLU A 200 -16.21 -15.62 -25.10
CA GLU A 200 -16.66 -14.85 -23.95
C GLU A 200 -16.39 -15.58 -22.62
N SER A 201 -16.66 -16.89 -22.55
CA SER A 201 -16.38 -17.67 -21.33
C SER A 201 -14.88 -17.85 -21.08
N PHE A 202 -14.04 -17.72 -22.10
CA PHE A 202 -12.59 -17.68 -21.94
C PHE A 202 -12.12 -16.34 -21.36
N ILE A 203 -12.70 -15.21 -21.79
CA ILE A 203 -12.34 -13.87 -21.31
C ILE A 203 -12.81 -13.63 -19.86
N TYR A 204 -14.05 -14.04 -19.56
CA TYR A 204 -14.63 -13.91 -18.21
C TYR A 204 -14.17 -15.01 -17.25
N GLY A 205 -13.49 -16.04 -17.77
CA GLY A 205 -13.00 -17.18 -16.99
C GLY A 205 -14.11 -18.20 -16.70
N LYS A 206 -13.69 -19.46 -16.57
CA LYS A 206 -14.56 -20.61 -16.29
C LYS A 206 -14.18 -21.28 -14.97
N THR A 207 -13.97 -20.46 -13.94
CA THR A 207 -13.44 -20.92 -12.63
C THR A 207 -14.28 -22.04 -12.02
N ALA A 208 -15.62 -21.96 -12.11
CA ALA A 208 -16.52 -22.97 -11.54
C ALA A 208 -16.50 -24.31 -12.29
N SER A 209 -16.04 -24.34 -13.54
CA SER A 209 -15.93 -25.54 -14.37
C SER A 209 -14.47 -25.86 -14.73
N MET A 210 -13.55 -25.54 -13.82
CA MET A 210 -12.13 -25.81 -14.00
C MET A 210 -11.85 -27.32 -14.00
N LEU A 211 -11.19 -27.81 -15.04
CA LEU A 211 -10.77 -29.22 -15.14
C LEU A 211 -9.44 -29.45 -14.40
N VAL A 212 -9.13 -30.72 -14.10
CA VAL A 212 -7.83 -31.10 -13.54
C VAL A 212 -6.68 -30.77 -14.46
N SER A 213 -6.86 -30.84 -15.78
CA SER A 213 -5.87 -30.39 -16.76
C SER A 213 -5.50 -28.93 -16.56
N ASP A 214 -6.51 -28.08 -16.35
CA ASP A 214 -6.35 -26.63 -16.17
C ASP A 214 -5.64 -26.37 -14.83
N ALA A 215 -6.05 -27.05 -13.76
CA ALA A 215 -5.40 -26.98 -12.46
C ALA A 215 -3.93 -27.42 -12.49
N LYS A 216 -3.59 -28.48 -13.24
CA LYS A 216 -2.20 -28.93 -13.42
C LYS A 216 -1.35 -27.93 -14.18
N LEU A 217 -1.89 -27.31 -15.23
CA LEU A 217 -1.22 -26.24 -15.98
C LEU A 217 -0.94 -25.02 -15.09
N ILE A 218 -1.93 -24.60 -14.30
CA ILE A 218 -1.78 -23.53 -13.32
C ILE A 218 -0.72 -23.89 -12.28
N ALA A 219 -0.77 -25.10 -11.72
CA ALA A 219 0.20 -25.56 -10.74
C ALA A 219 1.63 -25.54 -11.30
N GLY A 220 1.82 -26.03 -12.53
CA GLY A 220 3.11 -25.97 -13.23
C GLY A 220 3.60 -24.54 -13.46
N ALA A 221 2.71 -23.64 -13.92
CA ALA A 221 3.04 -22.24 -14.16
C ALA A 221 3.37 -21.49 -12.87
N ALA A 222 2.59 -21.69 -11.81
CA ALA A 222 2.83 -21.12 -10.50
C ALA A 222 4.14 -21.64 -9.90
N ALA A 223 4.39 -22.95 -9.97
CA ALA A 223 5.64 -23.55 -9.49
C ALA A 223 6.85 -22.99 -10.26
N LEU A 224 6.78 -22.95 -11.59
CA LEU A 224 7.84 -22.38 -12.42
C LEU A 224 8.07 -20.89 -12.12
N THR A 225 6.99 -20.14 -11.89
CA THR A 225 7.07 -18.72 -11.52
C THR A 225 7.75 -18.53 -10.17
N VAL A 226 7.37 -19.32 -9.17
CA VAL A 226 7.96 -19.26 -7.82
C VAL A 226 9.42 -19.68 -7.85
N VAL A 227 9.74 -20.83 -8.46
CA VAL A 227 11.11 -21.32 -8.60
C VAL A 227 11.96 -20.31 -9.36
N GLY A 228 11.46 -19.77 -10.47
CA GLY A 228 12.16 -18.71 -11.21
C GLY A 228 12.41 -17.47 -10.35
N CYS A 229 11.43 -17.03 -9.55
CA CYS A 229 11.62 -15.89 -8.65
C CYS A 229 12.62 -16.17 -7.53
N VAL A 230 12.73 -17.42 -7.07
CA VAL A 230 13.72 -17.83 -6.06
C VAL A 230 15.11 -17.89 -6.67
N VAL A 231 15.25 -18.49 -7.86
CA VAL A 231 16.53 -18.61 -8.59
C VAL A 231 17.05 -17.22 -8.97
N PHE A 232 16.19 -16.38 -9.56
CA PHE A 232 16.53 -15.01 -9.97
C PHE A 232 16.29 -13.96 -8.88
N TYR A 233 16.20 -14.36 -7.61
CA TYR A 233 15.85 -13.45 -6.52
C TYR A 233 16.86 -12.30 -6.40
N LYS A 234 18.16 -12.60 -6.54
CA LYS A 234 19.24 -11.62 -6.41
C LYS A 234 19.20 -10.62 -7.56
N GLU A 235 19.01 -11.13 -8.77
CA GLU A 235 18.98 -10.40 -10.04
C GLU A 235 17.75 -9.49 -10.10
N PHE A 236 16.56 -10.00 -9.77
CA PHE A 236 15.33 -9.21 -9.74
C PHE A 236 15.37 -8.16 -8.62
N SER A 237 15.92 -8.49 -7.45
CA SER A 237 16.12 -7.52 -6.38
C SER A 237 17.02 -6.36 -6.84
N LEU A 238 18.17 -6.68 -7.45
CA LEU A 238 19.10 -5.69 -7.96
C LEU A 238 18.42 -4.77 -8.99
N LEU A 239 17.74 -5.38 -9.96
CA LEU A 239 17.06 -4.66 -11.02
C LEU A 239 15.93 -3.77 -10.46
N CYS A 240 15.24 -4.17 -9.39
CA CYS A 240 14.11 -3.42 -8.80
C CYS A 240 14.55 -2.23 -7.94
N PHE A 241 15.69 -2.32 -7.26
CA PHE A 241 16.16 -1.28 -6.34
C PHE A 241 17.20 -0.35 -6.97
N ASP A 242 18.09 -0.87 -7.83
CA ASP A 242 19.13 -0.07 -8.47
C ASP A 242 19.51 -0.61 -9.87
N GLU A 243 18.82 -0.12 -10.89
CA GLU A 243 19.11 -0.46 -12.29
C GLU A 243 20.48 0.09 -12.75
N SER A 244 20.91 1.23 -12.21
CA SER A 244 22.17 1.88 -12.58
C SER A 244 23.38 1.10 -12.06
N PHE A 245 23.30 0.64 -10.81
CA PHE A 245 24.31 -0.22 -10.20
C PHE A 245 24.38 -1.58 -10.91
N ALA A 246 23.23 -2.19 -11.25
CA ALA A 246 23.19 -3.40 -12.07
C ALA A 246 23.93 -3.24 -13.41
N ARG A 247 23.77 -2.08 -14.05
CA ARG A 247 24.46 -1.74 -15.31
C ARG A 247 25.95 -1.56 -15.12
N SER A 248 26.39 -0.92 -14.04
CA SER A 248 27.82 -0.74 -13.74
C SER A 248 28.56 -2.06 -13.50
N GLN A 249 27.84 -3.06 -12.98
CA GLN A 249 28.35 -4.41 -12.77
C GLN A 249 28.25 -5.32 -14.01
N GLY A 250 27.77 -4.82 -15.15
CA GLY A 250 27.71 -5.57 -16.41
C GLY A 250 26.53 -6.54 -16.54
N TRP A 251 25.52 -6.48 -15.66
CA TRP A 251 24.35 -7.36 -15.77
C TRP A 251 23.49 -7.02 -17.00
N PRO A 252 23.01 -8.03 -17.76
CA PRO A 252 22.18 -7.82 -18.94
C PRO A 252 20.74 -7.45 -18.55
N ARG A 253 20.52 -6.18 -18.21
CA ARG A 253 19.21 -5.64 -17.76
C ARG A 253 18.03 -5.98 -18.67
N LEU A 254 18.22 -5.95 -19.98
CA LEU A 254 17.16 -6.20 -20.95
C LEU A 254 16.72 -7.66 -20.95
N LEU A 255 17.69 -8.58 -20.80
CA LEU A 255 17.42 -10.01 -20.68
C LEU A 255 16.70 -10.31 -19.37
N LEU A 256 17.17 -9.76 -18.25
CA LEU A 256 16.55 -9.97 -16.93
C LEU A 256 15.13 -9.41 -16.86
N ASP A 257 14.90 -8.21 -17.40
CA ASP A 257 13.57 -7.62 -17.51
C ASP A 257 12.66 -8.45 -18.43
N GLY A 258 13.21 -8.95 -19.55
CA GLY A 258 12.52 -9.85 -20.47
C GLY A 258 12.13 -11.19 -19.84
N VAL A 259 13.01 -11.81 -19.05
CA VAL A 259 12.72 -13.05 -18.30
C VAL A 259 11.60 -12.82 -17.29
N MET A 260 11.68 -11.75 -16.50
CA MET A 260 10.63 -11.40 -15.55
C MET A 260 9.29 -11.15 -16.27
N MET A 261 9.29 -10.41 -17.38
CA MET A 261 8.08 -10.17 -18.17
C MET A 261 7.53 -11.45 -18.82
N ALA A 262 8.40 -12.37 -19.26
CA ALA A 262 7.99 -13.66 -19.81
C ALA A 262 7.27 -14.51 -18.75
N MET A 263 7.75 -14.52 -17.50
CA MET A 263 7.07 -15.19 -16.39
C MET A 263 5.69 -14.57 -16.11
N VAL A 264 5.59 -13.25 -16.20
CA VAL A 264 4.33 -12.52 -16.01
C VAL A 264 3.35 -12.85 -17.13
N VAL A 265 3.77 -12.81 -18.39
CA VAL A 265 2.95 -13.21 -19.54
C VAL A 265 2.48 -14.64 -19.37
N MET A 266 3.38 -15.57 -19.03
CA MET A 266 3.07 -16.97 -18.85
C MET A 266 1.98 -17.18 -17.79
N ILE A 267 2.14 -16.63 -16.58
CA ILE A 267 1.15 -16.81 -15.53
C ILE A 267 -0.16 -16.10 -15.85
N THR A 268 -0.10 -14.94 -16.51
CA THR A 268 -1.28 -14.16 -16.91
C THR A 268 -2.09 -14.92 -17.96
N VAL A 269 -1.46 -15.45 -19.00
CA VAL A 269 -2.13 -16.19 -20.09
C VAL A 269 -2.76 -17.48 -19.59
N ILE A 270 -2.04 -18.25 -18.76
CA ILE A 270 -2.55 -19.51 -18.19
C ILE A 270 -3.69 -19.23 -17.22
N GLY A 271 -3.54 -18.21 -16.37
CA GLY A 271 -4.57 -17.82 -15.41
C GLY A 271 -5.80 -17.18 -16.06
N LEU A 272 -5.64 -16.46 -17.17
CA LEU A 272 -6.75 -15.84 -17.91
C LEU A 272 -7.78 -16.88 -18.33
N GLY A 273 -7.35 -17.98 -18.96
CA GLY A 273 -8.26 -19.02 -19.43
C GLY A 273 -9.00 -19.78 -18.33
N ALA A 274 -8.43 -19.84 -17.12
CA ALA A 274 -9.05 -20.53 -15.99
C ALA A 274 -9.95 -19.61 -15.17
N VAL A 275 -9.48 -18.40 -14.88
CA VAL A 275 -9.98 -17.57 -13.80
C VAL A 275 -10.52 -16.22 -14.29
N GLY A 276 -10.15 -15.81 -15.50
CA GLY A 276 -10.65 -14.62 -16.17
C GLY A 276 -9.78 -13.39 -15.98
N LEU A 277 -9.98 -12.40 -16.85
CA LEU A 277 -9.12 -11.22 -16.97
C LEU A 277 -9.06 -10.39 -15.69
N ILE A 278 -10.23 -10.06 -15.14
CA ILE A 278 -10.36 -9.15 -13.99
C ILE A 278 -9.69 -9.75 -12.74
N LEU A 279 -9.94 -11.04 -12.48
CA LEU A 279 -9.37 -11.69 -11.31
C LEU A 279 -7.86 -11.89 -11.46
N MET A 280 -7.35 -12.14 -12.66
CA MET A 280 -5.91 -12.22 -12.87
C MET A 280 -5.18 -10.92 -12.52
N ILE A 281 -5.71 -9.78 -12.97
CA ILE A 281 -5.14 -8.47 -12.64
C ILE A 281 -5.22 -8.22 -11.14
N ALA A 282 -6.36 -8.55 -10.51
CA ALA A 282 -6.54 -8.41 -9.07
C ALA A 282 -5.51 -9.22 -8.28
N LEU A 283 -5.24 -10.48 -8.64
CA LEU A 283 -4.25 -11.34 -7.98
C LEU A 283 -2.80 -10.89 -8.22
N LEU A 284 -2.52 -10.24 -9.35
CA LEU A 284 -1.20 -9.66 -9.63
C LEU A 284 -0.93 -8.36 -8.86
N VAL A 285 -1.97 -7.60 -8.50
CA VAL A 285 -1.80 -6.24 -7.93
C VAL A 285 -2.14 -6.18 -6.44
N ILE A 286 -3.28 -6.74 -6.03
CA ILE A 286 -3.83 -6.56 -4.69
C ILE A 286 -2.96 -7.25 -3.62
N PRO A 287 -2.56 -8.54 -3.74
CA PRO A 287 -1.74 -9.20 -2.72
C PRO A 287 -0.37 -8.52 -2.52
N PRO A 288 0.37 -8.15 -3.58
CA PRO A 288 1.60 -7.35 -3.44
C PRO A 288 1.39 -6.02 -2.74
N ALA A 289 0.32 -5.31 -3.08
CA ALA A 289 0.01 -4.01 -2.47
C ALA A 289 -0.32 -4.17 -0.98
N ALA A 290 -1.07 -5.22 -0.62
CA ALA A 290 -1.38 -5.58 0.76
C ALA A 290 -0.11 -5.93 1.56
N ALA A 291 0.80 -6.72 0.97
CA ALA A 291 2.03 -7.16 1.61
C ALA A 291 2.99 -6.01 1.98
N ARG A 292 2.97 -4.88 1.24
CA ARG A 292 3.82 -3.71 1.54
C ARG A 292 3.47 -3.00 2.84
N PHE A 293 2.29 -3.22 3.39
CA PHE A 293 1.91 -2.64 4.69
C PHE A 293 2.57 -3.37 5.89
N TRP A 294 3.00 -4.62 5.68
CA TRP A 294 3.55 -5.49 6.72
C TRP A 294 5.08 -5.45 6.80
N SER A 295 5.78 -5.35 5.66
CA SER A 295 7.25 -5.42 5.62
C SER A 295 7.88 -4.39 4.67
N HIS A 296 9.08 -3.92 5.05
CA HIS A 296 9.99 -3.16 4.18
C HIS A 296 11.03 -4.02 3.46
N ARG A 297 11.27 -5.25 3.96
CA ARG A 297 12.24 -6.18 3.40
C ARG A 297 11.60 -6.96 2.25
N LEU A 298 12.31 -7.08 1.13
CA LEU A 298 11.83 -7.73 -0.09
C LEU A 298 11.38 -9.17 0.16
N GLY A 299 12.23 -10.02 0.75
CA GLY A 299 11.94 -11.43 0.98
C GLY A 299 10.61 -11.66 1.72
N PRO A 300 10.41 -11.08 2.92
CA PRO A 300 9.14 -11.18 3.62
C PRO A 300 7.97 -10.59 2.83
N THR A 301 8.16 -9.50 2.07
CA THR A 301 7.07 -8.94 1.23
C THR A 301 6.64 -9.93 0.14
N VAL A 302 7.58 -10.60 -0.53
CA VAL A 302 7.27 -11.62 -1.56
C VAL A 302 6.51 -12.80 -0.94
N LEU A 303 6.95 -13.29 0.21
CA LEU A 303 6.30 -14.40 0.92
C LEU A 303 4.89 -14.02 1.40
N ILE A 304 4.73 -12.83 1.98
CA ILE A 304 3.41 -12.33 2.43
C ILE A 304 2.49 -12.11 1.23
N ALA A 305 2.99 -11.58 0.11
CA ALA A 305 2.18 -11.37 -1.09
C ALA A 305 1.67 -12.70 -1.68
N GLY A 306 2.56 -13.68 -1.82
CA GLY A 306 2.17 -15.03 -2.23
C GLY A 306 1.19 -15.68 -1.25
N GLY A 307 1.43 -15.52 0.05
CA GLY A 307 0.53 -16.01 1.10
C GLY A 307 -0.86 -15.37 1.06
N ILE A 308 -0.95 -14.05 0.92
CA ILE A 308 -2.23 -13.34 0.78
C ILE A 308 -2.95 -13.80 -0.49
N GLY A 309 -2.24 -13.92 -1.62
CA GLY A 309 -2.85 -14.42 -2.87
C GLY A 309 -3.38 -15.84 -2.74
N ALA A 310 -2.62 -16.74 -2.10
CA ALA A 310 -3.03 -18.11 -1.82
C ALA A 310 -4.27 -18.17 -0.92
N VAL A 311 -4.26 -17.40 0.17
CA VAL A 311 -5.37 -17.33 1.13
C VAL A 311 -6.62 -16.74 0.47
N SER A 312 -6.49 -15.70 -0.36
CA SER A 312 -7.62 -15.16 -1.12
C SER A 312 -8.20 -16.18 -2.10
N GLY A 313 -7.35 -16.95 -2.80
CA GLY A 313 -7.79 -18.04 -3.67
C GLY A 313 -8.52 -19.14 -2.89
N TRP A 314 -7.99 -19.54 -1.74
CA TRP A 314 -8.58 -20.57 -0.87
C TRP A 314 -9.92 -20.13 -0.27
N VAL A 315 -9.94 -18.98 0.41
CA VAL A 315 -11.15 -18.45 1.06
C VAL A 315 -12.20 -18.10 0.02
N GLY A 316 -11.82 -17.42 -1.06
CA GLY A 316 -12.76 -17.00 -2.10
C GLY A 316 -13.40 -18.16 -2.85
N ALA A 317 -12.61 -19.19 -3.19
CA ALA A 317 -13.15 -20.40 -3.83
C ALA A 317 -14.03 -21.21 -2.87
N SER A 318 -13.65 -21.32 -1.59
CA SER A 318 -14.44 -22.04 -0.57
C SER A 318 -15.79 -21.34 -0.31
N VAL A 319 -15.78 -20.02 -0.16
CA VAL A 319 -17.02 -19.23 0.01
C VAL A 319 -17.92 -19.34 -1.23
N SER A 320 -17.34 -19.33 -2.43
CA SER A 320 -18.11 -19.51 -3.66
C SER A 320 -18.73 -20.91 -3.79
N ALA A 321 -18.09 -21.95 -3.23
CA ALA A 321 -18.65 -23.30 -3.23
C ALA A 321 -19.84 -23.43 -2.27
N LEU A 322 -19.84 -22.66 -1.18
CA LEU A 322 -20.91 -22.64 -0.17
C LEU A 322 -22.13 -21.80 -0.60
N ALA A 323 -21.92 -20.74 -1.37
CA ALA A 323 -22.97 -19.86 -1.84
C ALA A 323 -23.38 -20.22 -3.27
N ALA A 324 -24.49 -20.96 -3.41
CA ALA A 324 -25.02 -21.33 -4.71
C ALA A 324 -25.21 -20.09 -5.61
N ARG A 325 -24.65 -20.13 -6.84
CA ARG A 325 -24.78 -19.14 -7.93
C ARG A 325 -23.89 -17.89 -7.86
N LEU A 326 -22.91 -17.79 -6.96
CA LEU A 326 -21.95 -16.69 -7.01
C LEU A 326 -20.77 -17.00 -7.96
N PRO A 327 -20.33 -16.07 -8.83
CA PRO A 327 -19.14 -16.25 -9.64
C PRO A 327 -17.88 -16.32 -8.75
N ALA A 328 -17.21 -17.49 -8.73
CA ALA A 328 -16.01 -17.70 -7.91
C ALA A 328 -14.95 -16.62 -8.11
N GLY A 329 -14.80 -16.14 -9.35
CA GLY A 329 -13.84 -15.09 -9.66
C GLY A 329 -14.08 -13.80 -8.87
N ALA A 330 -15.33 -13.33 -8.82
CA ALA A 330 -15.69 -12.10 -8.12
C ALA A 330 -15.47 -12.22 -6.60
N ILE A 331 -15.79 -13.38 -6.01
CA ILE A 331 -15.61 -13.61 -4.58
C ILE A 331 -14.12 -13.62 -4.20
N ILE A 332 -13.26 -14.22 -5.03
CA ILE A 332 -11.81 -14.16 -4.80
C ILE A 332 -11.31 -12.72 -4.87
N VAL A 333 -11.77 -11.90 -5.81
CA VAL A 333 -11.41 -10.47 -5.85
C VAL A 333 -11.85 -9.74 -4.57
N LEU A 334 -13.08 -9.97 -4.11
CA LEU A 334 -13.60 -9.34 -2.89
C LEU A 334 -12.84 -9.77 -1.63
N THR A 335 -12.44 -11.05 -1.54
CA THR A 335 -11.61 -11.54 -0.43
C THR A 335 -10.21 -10.94 -0.46
N ALA A 336 -9.59 -10.81 -1.64
CA ALA A 336 -8.30 -10.13 -1.80
C ALA A 336 -8.39 -8.64 -1.44
N ALA A 337 -9.45 -7.95 -1.89
CA ALA A 337 -9.69 -6.55 -1.54
C ALA A 337 -9.93 -6.37 -0.04
N SER A 338 -10.65 -7.29 0.60
CA SER A 338 -10.85 -7.28 2.06
C SER A 338 -9.52 -7.48 2.79
N ALA A 339 -8.68 -8.42 2.35
CA ALA A 339 -7.34 -8.62 2.90
C ALA A 339 -6.44 -7.39 2.71
N PHE A 340 -6.57 -6.66 1.60
CA PHE A 340 -5.89 -5.39 1.38
C PHE A 340 -6.36 -4.31 2.35
N VAL A 341 -7.66 -4.11 2.54
CA VAL A 341 -8.21 -3.13 3.50
C VAL A 341 -7.75 -3.45 4.92
N LEU A 342 -7.81 -4.72 5.32
CA LEU A 342 -7.29 -5.17 6.61
C LEU A 342 -5.79 -4.87 6.75
N SER A 343 -4.99 -5.15 5.72
CA SER A 343 -3.55 -4.85 5.70
C SER A 343 -3.28 -3.34 5.77
N MET A 344 -4.10 -2.52 5.11
CA MET A 344 -3.99 -1.05 5.14
C MET A 344 -4.30 -0.47 6.53
N ILE A 345 -5.27 -1.04 7.25
CA ILE A 345 -5.66 -0.57 8.58
C ILE A 345 -4.66 -1.05 9.64
N PHE A 346 -4.37 -2.36 9.65
CA PHE A 346 -3.61 -3.03 10.72
C PHE A 346 -2.11 -3.20 10.42
N GLY A 347 -1.64 -2.79 9.24
CA GLY A 347 -0.25 -2.95 8.84
C GLY A 347 0.74 -2.37 9.84
N VAL A 348 1.69 -3.18 10.30
CA VAL A 348 2.62 -2.81 11.37
C VAL A 348 3.50 -1.61 11.01
N ARG A 349 3.89 -1.49 9.74
CA ARG A 349 4.89 -0.49 9.31
C ARG A 349 4.29 0.71 8.59
N ARG A 350 3.23 0.52 7.79
CA ARG A 350 2.56 1.59 7.03
C ARG A 350 1.08 1.70 7.32
N GLY A 351 0.57 0.97 8.32
CA GLY A 351 -0.84 0.96 8.66
C GLY A 351 -1.32 2.33 9.12
N VAL A 352 -2.53 2.69 8.71
CA VAL A 352 -3.15 3.96 9.07
C VAL A 352 -3.32 4.06 10.59
N LEU A 353 -3.65 2.96 11.26
CA LEU A 353 -3.85 2.93 12.71
C LEU A 353 -2.54 3.19 13.47
N VAL A 354 -1.44 2.53 13.09
CA VAL A 354 -0.13 2.70 13.74
C VAL A 354 0.32 4.15 13.63
N ARG A 355 0.24 4.73 12.43
CA ARG A 355 0.61 6.14 12.19
C ARG A 355 -0.31 7.10 12.97
N ALA A 356 -1.60 6.81 13.05
CA ALA A 356 -2.54 7.61 13.82
C ALA A 356 -2.25 7.56 15.33
N VAL A 357 -1.91 6.39 15.87
CA VAL A 357 -1.54 6.20 17.27
C VAL A 357 -0.22 6.89 17.59
N GLU A 358 0.81 6.73 16.76
CA GLU A 358 2.10 7.41 16.91
C GLU A 358 1.93 8.93 16.88
N GLN A 359 1.20 9.45 15.88
CA GLN A 359 0.93 10.88 15.78
C GLN A 359 0.12 11.40 16.98
N TRP A 360 -0.82 10.62 17.51
CA TRP A 360 -1.57 11.02 18.69
C TRP A 360 -0.74 10.97 19.97
N ARG A 361 0.15 9.97 20.13
CA ARG A 361 1.11 9.90 21.24
C ARG A 361 2.08 11.07 21.21
N LEU A 362 2.63 11.40 20.02
CA LEU A 362 3.47 12.57 19.81
C LEU A 362 2.74 13.86 20.18
N ARG A 363 1.54 14.10 19.61
CA ARG A 363 0.71 15.27 19.95
C ARG A 363 0.40 15.37 21.44
N ARG A 364 0.21 14.23 22.12
CA ARG A 364 -0.02 14.19 23.57
C ARG A 364 1.24 14.55 24.36
N SER A 365 2.40 14.05 23.96
CA SER A 365 3.69 14.37 24.59
C SER A 365 4.01 15.85 24.46
N VAL A 366 3.94 16.37 23.23
CA VAL A 366 4.17 17.79 22.90
C VAL A 366 3.22 18.70 23.69
N ALA A 367 1.92 18.37 23.73
CA ALA A 367 0.96 19.16 24.50
C ALA A 367 1.24 19.16 26.02
N ARG A 368 1.80 18.08 26.58
CA ARG A 368 2.23 18.04 28.00
C ARG A 368 3.48 18.89 28.20
N GLN A 369 4.47 18.78 27.33
CA GLN A 369 5.71 19.55 27.40
C GLN A 369 5.44 21.06 27.32
N HIS A 370 4.63 21.51 26.36
CA HIS A 370 4.25 22.92 26.27
C HIS A 370 3.44 23.40 27.48
N LEU A 371 2.58 22.57 28.07
CA LEU A 371 1.83 22.94 29.28
C LEU A 371 2.79 23.17 30.45
N LEU A 372 3.71 22.23 30.68
CA LEU A 372 4.71 22.34 31.75
C LEU A 372 5.62 23.54 31.56
N ARG A 373 6.08 23.78 30.33
CA ARG A 373 6.89 24.94 29.96
C ARG A 373 6.17 26.25 30.25
N ALA A 374 4.94 26.43 29.78
CA ALA A 374 4.16 27.63 30.02
C ALA A 374 3.88 27.88 31.51
N MET A 375 3.73 26.81 32.32
CA MET A 375 3.59 26.94 33.76
C MET A 375 4.89 27.37 34.44
N TYR A 376 6.05 26.85 33.99
CA TYR A 376 7.35 27.22 34.53
C TYR A 376 7.73 28.66 34.18
N GLU A 377 7.54 29.08 32.92
CA GLU A 377 7.75 30.46 32.48
C GLU A 377 6.86 31.43 33.27
N ALA A 378 5.61 31.06 33.55
CA ALA A 378 4.72 31.85 34.40
C ALA A 378 5.21 31.91 35.87
N GLU A 379 5.76 30.83 36.44
CA GLU A 379 6.40 30.87 37.77
C GLU A 379 7.61 31.83 37.77
N GLU A 380 8.44 31.80 36.73
CA GLU A 380 9.63 32.64 36.56
C GLU A 380 9.30 34.13 36.38
N SER A 381 8.22 34.48 35.68
CA SER A 381 7.72 35.86 35.56
C SER A 381 7.05 36.40 36.85
N GLY A 382 7.13 35.67 37.97
CA GLY A 382 6.65 36.11 39.28
C GLY A 382 5.26 35.61 39.69
N ALA A 383 4.63 34.69 38.95
CA ALA A 383 3.32 34.13 39.35
C ALA A 383 3.40 33.01 40.42
N ALA A 384 4.60 32.67 40.89
CA ALA A 384 4.90 31.48 41.71
C ALA A 384 4.10 31.37 43.03
N ALA A 385 3.72 32.48 43.66
CA ALA A 385 3.01 32.44 44.94
C ALA A 385 1.51 32.12 44.81
N ALA A 386 0.84 32.59 43.76
CA ALA A 386 -0.61 32.47 43.60
C ALA A 386 -1.05 31.34 42.65
N GLY A 387 -0.12 30.76 41.88
CA GLY A 387 -0.41 29.77 40.85
C GLY A 387 -0.91 30.38 39.53
N VAL A 388 -0.95 29.55 38.49
CA VAL A 388 -1.21 29.95 37.11
C VAL A 388 -2.68 29.74 36.74
N GLY A 389 -3.35 30.78 36.25
CA GLY A 389 -4.74 30.71 35.81
C GLY A 389 -4.91 30.20 34.37
N GLU A 390 -6.07 29.61 34.05
CA GLU A 390 -6.41 29.09 32.70
C GLU A 390 -6.25 30.19 31.62
N GLY A 391 -6.61 31.44 31.93
CA GLY A 391 -6.49 32.57 31.00
C GLY A 391 -5.05 32.99 30.68
N ALA A 392 -4.11 32.83 31.61
CA ALA A 392 -2.70 33.11 31.36
C ALA A 392 -2.08 32.05 30.44
N LEU A 393 -2.40 30.77 30.68
CA LEU A 393 -1.97 29.65 29.82
C LEU A 393 -2.52 29.79 28.38
N LEU A 394 -3.78 30.23 28.22
CA LEU A 394 -4.35 30.47 26.89
C LEU A 394 -3.70 31.62 26.13
N ARG A 395 -3.09 32.60 26.82
CA ARG A 395 -2.34 33.70 26.20
C ARG A 395 -0.91 33.31 25.88
N ALA A 396 -0.30 32.45 26.70
CA ALA A 396 1.07 31.99 26.49
C ALA A 396 1.21 31.18 25.20
N ARG A 397 0.25 30.32 24.84
CA ARG A 397 0.30 29.49 23.62
C ARG A 397 -1.07 29.21 22.99
N THR A 398 -1.06 28.84 21.71
CA THR A 398 -2.26 28.61 20.87
C THR A 398 -2.99 27.29 21.20
N TRP A 399 -3.59 27.18 22.38
CA TRP A 399 -4.46 26.07 22.75
C TRP A 399 -5.95 26.39 22.57
N SER A 400 -6.74 25.39 22.19
CA SER A 400 -8.19 25.46 22.40
C SER A 400 -8.54 25.20 23.87
N ARG A 401 -9.60 25.84 24.40
CA ARG A 401 -10.06 25.64 25.80
C ARG A 401 -10.27 24.16 26.14
N ARG A 402 -10.79 23.36 25.20
CA ARG A 402 -10.98 21.90 25.40
C ARG A 402 -9.64 21.16 25.50
N ALA A 403 -8.67 21.50 24.67
CA ALA A 403 -7.35 20.88 24.69
C ALA A 403 -6.59 21.20 25.98
N LEU A 404 -6.63 22.45 26.44
CA LEU A 404 -6.00 22.90 27.67
C LEU A 404 -6.59 22.18 28.90
N ARG A 405 -7.93 22.17 29.05
CA ARG A 405 -8.60 21.43 30.14
C ARG A 405 -8.28 19.94 30.13
N GLY A 406 -8.22 19.34 28.95
CA GLY A 406 -7.80 17.94 28.81
C GLY A 406 -6.33 17.72 29.16
N GLY A 407 -5.45 18.71 28.92
CA GLY A 407 -4.05 18.71 29.34
C GLY A 407 -3.90 18.80 30.86
N LEU A 408 -4.54 19.79 31.48
CA LEU A 408 -4.53 20.00 32.94
C LEU A 408 -5.03 18.76 33.70
N ARG A 409 -6.15 18.15 33.27
CA ARG A 409 -6.65 16.91 33.89
C ARG A 409 -5.62 15.77 33.86
N ARG A 410 -4.88 15.64 32.75
CA ARG A 410 -3.85 14.61 32.57
C ARG A 410 -2.59 14.88 33.40
N ALA A 411 -2.11 16.12 33.39
CA ALA A 411 -0.98 16.54 34.21
C ALA A 411 -1.29 16.35 35.71
N ARG A 412 -2.53 16.62 36.14
CA ARG A 412 -2.98 16.36 37.51
C ARG A 412 -2.96 14.85 37.82
N SER A 413 -3.50 14.02 36.92
CA SER A 413 -3.48 12.57 37.11
C SER A 413 -2.07 11.97 37.11
N ALA A 414 -1.12 12.65 36.46
CA ALA A 414 0.29 12.26 36.45
C ALA A 414 1.08 12.79 37.66
N GLY A 415 0.43 13.53 38.58
CA GLY A 415 1.07 14.09 39.77
C GLY A 415 1.99 15.28 39.49
N GLU A 416 1.88 15.91 38.32
CA GLU A 416 2.76 17.02 37.91
C GLU A 416 2.21 18.39 38.31
N ILE A 417 0.89 18.49 38.46
CA ILE A 417 0.23 19.73 38.87
C ILE A 417 -0.79 19.46 39.97
N GLU A 418 -0.96 20.45 40.84
CA GLU A 418 -1.92 20.45 41.93
C GLU A 418 -2.82 21.70 41.86
N PRO A 419 -4.06 21.61 42.36
CA PRO A 419 -4.91 22.79 42.47
C PRO A 419 -4.33 23.78 43.48
N GLY A 420 -4.20 25.04 43.09
CA GLY A 420 -3.90 26.16 43.98
C GLY A 420 -5.15 26.98 44.32
N ASP A 421 -4.95 28.19 44.83
CA ASP A 421 -6.05 29.06 45.27
C ASP A 421 -6.89 29.59 44.11
N ALA A 422 -8.20 29.77 44.36
CA ALA A 422 -9.15 30.41 43.45
C ALA A 422 -9.18 29.82 42.01
N GLY A 423 -9.00 28.50 41.88
CA GLY A 423 -9.06 27.80 40.58
C GLY A 423 -7.80 27.92 39.72
N ARG A 424 -6.67 28.29 40.33
CA ARG A 424 -5.34 28.32 39.71
C ARG A 424 -4.65 26.96 39.84
N TRP A 425 -3.60 26.73 39.05
CA TRP A 425 -2.81 25.49 39.06
C TRP A 425 -1.37 25.78 39.48
N ARG A 426 -0.78 24.90 40.28
CA ARG A 426 0.63 24.97 40.70
C ARG A 426 1.38 23.72 40.26
N LEU A 427 2.68 23.86 39.96
CA LEU A 427 3.55 22.73 39.69
C LEU A 427 3.88 22.02 41.01
N THR A 428 3.74 20.69 41.04
CA THR A 428 4.29 19.89 42.14
C THR A 428 5.82 19.88 42.04
N GLU A 429 6.53 19.40 43.06
CA GLU A 429 7.99 19.27 43.00
C GLU A 429 8.45 18.41 41.80
N ALA A 430 7.76 17.28 41.58
CA ALA A 430 7.99 16.41 40.42
C ALA A 430 7.68 17.11 39.08
N GLY A 431 6.58 17.87 39.02
CA GLY A 431 6.20 18.66 37.85
C GLY A 431 7.17 19.79 37.55
N ARG A 432 7.69 20.48 38.57
CA ARG A 432 8.69 21.54 38.44
C ARG A 432 10.00 20.99 37.91
N ALA A 433 10.47 19.84 38.42
CA ALA A 433 11.65 19.18 37.89
C ALA A 433 11.47 18.76 36.42
N ALA A 434 10.28 18.27 36.05
CA ALA A 434 9.96 17.93 34.65
C ALA A 434 9.89 19.17 33.74
N ALA A 435 9.25 20.24 34.21
CA ALA A 435 9.12 21.50 33.48
C ALA A 435 10.48 22.17 33.28
N ALA A 436 11.33 22.21 34.33
CA ALA A 436 12.69 22.73 34.26
C ALA A 436 13.53 22.00 33.20
N ARG A 437 13.43 20.66 33.10
CA ARG A 437 14.11 19.90 32.05
C ARG A 437 13.64 20.27 30.64
N VAL A 438 12.32 20.44 30.46
CA VAL A 438 11.76 20.84 29.16
C VAL A 438 12.22 22.25 28.76
N VAL A 439 12.11 23.22 29.67
CA VAL A 439 12.54 24.61 29.45
C VAL A 439 14.03 24.68 29.18
N ARG A 440 14.83 23.94 29.95
CA ARG A 440 16.28 23.83 29.75
C ARG A 440 16.62 23.35 28.35
N ASN A 441 16.05 22.22 27.92
CA ASN A 441 16.32 21.68 26.60
C ASN A 441 15.92 22.65 25.48
N HIS A 442 14.83 23.41 25.68
CA HIS A 442 14.42 24.44 24.74
C HIS A 442 15.44 25.58 24.64
N ARG A 443 15.85 26.14 25.79
CA ARG A 443 16.77 27.29 25.83
C ARG A 443 18.17 26.94 25.30
N LEU A 444 18.65 25.71 25.55
CA LEU A 444 19.90 25.21 24.96
C LEU A 444 19.83 25.22 23.42
N TRP A 445 18.67 24.88 22.86
CA TRP A 445 18.43 24.93 21.42
C TRP A 445 18.34 26.35 20.88
N GLU A 446 17.60 27.23 21.57
CA GLU A 446 17.53 28.63 21.18
C GLU A 446 18.94 29.21 21.09
N LEU A 447 19.77 28.96 22.12
CA LEU A 447 21.15 29.41 22.16
C LEU A 447 22.00 28.78 21.04
N TYR A 448 21.86 27.47 20.78
CA TYR A 448 22.55 26.84 19.66
C TYR A 448 22.15 27.44 18.30
N LEU A 449 20.86 27.67 18.05
CA LEU A 449 20.37 28.20 16.79
C LEU A 449 20.79 29.66 16.58
N VAL A 450 20.82 30.46 17.65
CA VAL A 450 21.34 31.82 17.62
C VAL A 450 22.86 31.82 17.37
N THR A 451 23.63 31.02 18.09
CA THR A 451 25.10 31.10 18.08
C THR A 451 25.76 30.35 16.93
N HIS A 452 25.19 29.21 16.49
CA HIS A 452 25.84 28.32 15.52
C HIS A 452 25.12 28.22 14.18
N ALA A 453 23.80 28.48 14.14
CA ALA A 453 23.00 28.44 12.91
C ALA A 453 22.67 29.83 12.34
N ASP A 454 23.13 30.90 12.99
CA ASP A 454 22.99 32.31 12.58
C ASP A 454 21.53 32.70 12.31
N ILE A 455 20.59 32.11 13.06
CA ILE A 455 19.16 32.40 12.97
C ILE A 455 18.86 33.61 13.87
N ALA A 456 18.24 34.64 13.29
CA ALA A 456 17.85 35.84 14.02
C ALA A 456 16.96 35.49 15.23
N PRO A 457 17.21 36.03 16.44
CA PRO A 457 16.50 35.68 17.68
C PRO A 457 14.97 35.72 17.57
N SER A 458 14.44 36.64 16.75
CA SER A 458 13.00 36.79 16.50
C SER A 458 12.34 35.63 15.73
N HIS A 459 13.11 34.72 15.14
CA HIS A 459 12.63 33.57 14.36
C HIS A 459 12.96 32.20 14.98
N VAL A 460 13.74 32.18 16.07
CA VAL A 460 14.28 30.96 16.67
C VAL A 460 13.23 30.12 17.39
N ASP A 461 12.22 30.73 18.03
CA ASP A 461 11.18 30.02 18.79
C ASP A 461 10.47 28.94 17.96
N ARG A 462 10.17 29.25 16.70
CA ARG A 462 9.41 28.36 15.82
C ARG A 462 10.26 27.16 15.38
N ASP A 463 11.54 27.37 15.08
CA ASP A 463 12.44 26.31 14.63
C ASP A 463 12.91 25.44 15.82
N ALA A 464 13.06 26.04 17.00
CA ALA A 464 13.36 25.35 18.26
C ALA A 464 12.18 24.47 18.73
N ASP A 465 10.93 24.97 18.69
CA ASP A 465 9.72 24.20 19.03
C ASP A 465 9.55 22.94 18.13
N GLU A 466 9.98 23.00 16.87
CA GLU A 466 9.88 21.87 15.95
C GLU A 466 10.94 20.78 16.19
N LEU A 467 12.12 21.15 16.69
CA LEU A 467 13.29 20.28 16.81
C LEU A 467 13.52 19.77 18.24
N GLU A 468 13.05 20.49 19.27
CA GLU A 468 13.26 20.14 20.68
C GLU A 468 12.73 18.75 21.08
N HIS A 469 11.72 18.26 20.38
CA HIS A 469 11.05 16.99 20.67
C HIS A 469 11.72 15.75 20.01
N VAL A 470 12.74 15.95 19.18
CA VAL A 470 13.38 14.89 18.38
C VAL A 470 14.75 14.47 18.96
N LEU A 471 15.26 15.19 19.96
CA LEU A 471 16.61 14.94 20.48
C LEU A 471 16.73 13.70 21.37
N GLY A 472 17.71 12.85 21.04
CA GLY A 472 18.22 11.80 21.94
C GLY A 472 19.26 12.34 22.92
N ALA A 473 19.51 11.60 24.01
CA ALA A 473 20.39 12.00 25.10
C ALA A 473 21.82 12.39 24.65
N ALA A 474 22.38 11.69 23.65
CA ALA A 474 23.72 11.96 23.14
C ALA A 474 23.87 13.34 22.46
N MET A 475 22.83 13.81 21.75
CA MET A 475 22.85 15.13 21.10
C MET A 475 22.71 16.26 22.12
N VAL A 476 21.96 16.02 23.20
CA VAL A 476 21.87 16.96 24.33
C VAL A 476 23.23 17.10 25.02
N GLU A 477 23.93 15.99 25.23
CA GLU A 477 25.28 15.98 25.80
C GLU A 477 26.30 16.70 24.89
N GLU A 478 26.20 16.52 23.57
CA GLU A 478 27.03 17.25 22.60
C GLU A 478 26.75 18.76 22.62
N LEU A 479 25.46 19.16 22.67
CA LEU A 479 25.06 20.56 22.82
C LEU A 479 25.56 21.16 24.14
N GLU A 480 25.46 20.41 25.25
CA GLU A 480 26.02 20.80 26.54
C GLU A 480 27.54 20.99 26.48
N LEU A 481 28.28 20.11 25.81
CA LEU A 481 29.72 20.23 25.64
C LEU A 481 30.11 21.46 24.80
N LEU A 482 29.32 21.79 23.77
CA LEU A 482 29.49 23.01 22.98
C LEU A 482 29.20 24.27 23.81
N LEU A 483 28.20 24.21 24.70
CA LEU A 483 27.80 25.30 25.59
C LEU A 483 28.71 25.48 26.81
N VAL A 484 29.34 24.43 27.33
CA VAL A 484 30.30 24.50 28.45
C VAL A 484 31.55 25.34 28.08
N ARG A 485 31.82 25.52 26.79
CA ARG A 485 32.89 26.42 26.32
C ARG A 485 32.55 27.91 26.41
N ASP A 486 31.28 28.26 26.60
CA ASP A 486 30.77 29.65 26.64
C ASP A 486 29.94 29.83 27.93
N GLU A 487 30.54 30.45 28.94
CA GLU A 487 30.13 30.53 30.35
C GLU A 487 28.61 30.51 30.65
N SER A 488 28.08 29.43 31.25
CA SER A 488 26.99 29.51 32.26
C SER A 488 26.72 28.16 32.97
N ARG A 489 27.06 28.08 34.26
CA ARG A 489 26.70 26.97 35.17
C ARG A 489 25.26 27.09 35.72
N ALA A 490 24.32 27.61 34.93
CA ALA A 490 22.92 27.66 35.36
C ALA A 490 22.24 26.31 35.10
N VAL A 491 21.51 25.77 36.09
CA VAL A 491 20.75 24.52 35.92
C VAL A 491 19.71 24.64 34.79
N VAL A 492 19.21 25.85 34.53
CA VAL A 492 18.39 26.24 33.37
C VAL A 492 18.90 27.61 32.88
N PRO A 493 19.29 27.78 31.59
CA PRO A 493 19.74 29.08 31.05
C PRO A 493 18.64 30.15 31.16
N ALA A 494 18.98 31.44 31.14
CA ALA A 494 17.99 32.52 31.09
C ALA A 494 17.31 32.58 29.70
N SER A 495 16.07 33.08 29.64
CA SER A 495 15.40 33.34 28.36
C SER A 495 16.19 34.37 27.53
N PRO A 496 16.47 34.11 26.24
CA PRO A 496 17.11 35.09 25.35
C PRO A 496 16.15 36.23 24.97
N HIS A 497 14.83 36.05 25.17
CA HIS A 497 13.84 37.10 25.00
C HIS A 497 13.68 37.89 26.30
N ALA A 498 13.71 39.23 26.19
CA ALA A 498 13.30 40.12 27.27
C ALA A 498 11.78 39.97 27.48
N LEU A 499 11.38 39.57 28.69
CA LEU A 499 9.98 39.38 29.10
C LEU A 499 9.15 40.67 29.01
#